data_AF-A0A6H9S2E1-F1
#
_entry.id   AF-A0A6H9S2E1-F1
#
_cell.length_a   1.000
_cell.length_b   1.000
_cell.length_c   1.000
_cell.angle_alpha   90.00
_cell.angle_beta   90.00
_cell.angle_gamma   90.00
#
_symmetry.space_group_name_H-M   'P 1'
#
loop_
_entity.id
_entity.type
_entity.pdbx_description
1 polymer ?
#
loop_
_entity_poly.entity_id
_entity_poly.type
_entity_poly.pdbx_seq_one_letter_code
_entity_poly.pdbx_strand_id
1 'polypeptide(L)'
;GPDLSDDELAELRKKCQLLEIWAATQGAEAHFFLIDPARFVRGDRDNQLSSDDCGTTQHYLLLDEFYRTAIWLAGRTPIWWLVPVYEEENYEQYTHTLMSKRFIRADETLDLGHLAYIPPGEFVGAGLWQLFKGIESPYKSVLKLLLTEVYASEHPNVRCLSLRFKQA
;
A
#
# COMPACT_ATOMS: atom_id res chain seq x y z
N GLY A 1 6.18 9.26 14.21
CA GLY A 1 4.85 9.41 14.86
C GLY A 1 4.14 10.55 14.17
N PRO A 2 2.81 10.68 14.28
CA PRO A 2 2.01 11.62 13.48
C PRO A 2 2.24 13.12 13.76
N ASP A 3 3.34 13.49 14.42
CA ASP A 3 3.65 14.85 14.87
C ASP A 3 5.04 15.32 14.42
N LEU A 4 5.51 14.88 13.24
CA LEU A 4 6.74 15.43 12.67
C LEU A 4 6.42 16.78 12.02
N SER A 5 7.16 17.82 12.41
CA SER A 5 7.18 19.11 11.70
C SER A 5 7.70 18.96 10.27
N ASP A 6 7.46 19.97 9.43
CA ASP A 6 7.95 19.97 8.04
C ASP A 6 9.48 19.82 7.95
N ASP A 7 10.21 20.43 8.89
CA ASP A 7 11.67 20.32 8.98
C ASP A 7 12.11 18.89 9.35
N GLU A 8 11.41 18.23 10.29
CA GLU A 8 11.70 16.85 10.66
C GLU A 8 11.34 15.86 9.54
N LEU A 9 10.26 16.13 8.79
CA LEU A 9 9.93 15.37 7.58
C LEU A 9 11.00 15.56 6.50
N ALA A 10 11.54 16.77 6.34
CA ALA A 10 12.62 17.03 5.38
C ALA A 10 13.91 16.27 5.76
N GLU A 11 14.32 16.27 7.03
CA GLU A 11 15.47 15.49 7.48
C GLU A 11 15.22 13.97 7.38
N LEU A 12 13.98 13.51 7.59
CA LEU A 12 13.62 12.11 7.36
C LEU A 12 13.72 11.72 5.87
N ARG A 13 13.24 12.57 4.95
CA ARG A 13 13.40 12.36 3.50
C ARG A 13 14.87 12.31 3.09
N LYS A 14 15.67 13.23 3.63
CA LYS A 14 17.13 13.26 3.42
C LYS A 14 17.79 11.99 3.92
N LYS A 15 17.39 11.48 5.10
CA LYS A 15 17.87 10.19 5.60
C LYS A 15 17.53 9.05 4.63
N CYS A 16 16.31 9.00 4.10
CA CYS A 16 15.93 8.00 3.08
C CYS A 16 16.83 8.06 1.85
N GLN A 17 17.07 9.26 1.30
CA GLN A 17 17.98 9.45 0.15
C GLN A 17 19.41 8.98 0.45
N LEU A 18 19.94 9.29 1.65
CA LEU A 18 21.25 8.82 2.07
C LEU A 18 21.32 7.28 2.18
N LEU A 19 20.22 6.64 2.60
CA LEU A 19 20.13 5.18 2.63
C LEU A 19 20.08 4.56 1.23
N GLU A 20 19.42 5.20 0.26
CA GLU A 20 19.44 4.76 -1.15
C GLU A 20 20.86 4.85 -1.74
N ILE A 21 21.54 5.97 -1.53
CA ILE A 21 22.94 6.15 -1.95
C ILE A 21 23.83 5.10 -1.30
N TRP A 22 23.67 4.88 0.01
CA TRP A 22 24.44 3.86 0.72
C TRP A 22 24.15 2.45 0.18
N ALA A 23 22.89 2.08 -0.04
CA ALA A 23 22.52 0.78 -0.62
C ALA A 23 23.17 0.55 -1.99
N ALA A 24 23.22 1.59 -2.83
CA ALA A 24 23.91 1.53 -4.12
C ALA A 24 25.41 1.22 -3.97
N THR A 25 26.08 1.75 -2.93
CA THR A 25 27.49 1.39 -2.64
C THR A 25 27.67 -0.07 -2.24
N GLN A 26 26.60 -0.74 -1.78
CA GLN A 26 26.58 -2.17 -1.45
C GLN A 26 26.15 -3.04 -2.66
N GLY A 27 25.94 -2.44 -3.83
CA GLY A 27 25.47 -3.15 -5.03
C GLY A 27 23.98 -3.47 -5.03
N ALA A 28 23.19 -2.84 -4.16
CA ALA A 28 21.75 -3.02 -4.07
C ALA A 28 21.01 -1.78 -4.59
N GLU A 29 19.99 -1.98 -5.43
CA GLU A 29 19.03 -0.94 -5.76
C GLU A 29 17.91 -0.94 -4.70
N ALA A 30 17.77 0.17 -3.98
CA ALA A 30 16.73 0.34 -2.96
C ALA A 30 16.03 1.68 -3.16
N HIS A 31 14.74 1.69 -2.87
CA HIS A 31 13.88 2.88 -2.94
C HIS A 31 13.10 2.99 -1.64
N PHE A 32 13.12 4.15 -1.00
CA PHE A 32 12.46 4.39 0.29
C PHE A 32 11.34 5.41 0.15
N PHE A 33 10.14 5.04 0.60
CA PHE A 33 8.96 5.88 0.55
C PHE A 33 8.49 6.22 1.96
N LEU A 34 8.17 7.50 2.20
CA LEU A 34 7.51 7.93 3.42
C LEU A 34 6.00 7.84 3.23
N ILE A 35 5.33 7.21 4.19
CA ILE A 35 3.88 7.02 4.19
C ILE A 35 3.35 7.57 5.51
N ASP A 36 2.35 8.45 5.41
CA ASP A 36 1.50 8.83 6.55
C ASP A 36 0.34 7.83 6.63
N PRO A 37 0.30 6.95 7.64
CA PRO A 37 -0.72 5.90 7.71
C PRO A 37 -2.12 6.46 7.89
N ALA A 38 -2.29 7.54 8.67
CA ALA A 38 -3.59 8.11 8.96
C ALA A 38 -4.21 8.75 7.70
N ARG A 39 -3.38 9.40 6.88
CA ARG A 39 -3.81 9.93 5.58
C ARG A 39 -4.01 8.81 4.57
N PHE A 40 -3.11 7.83 4.54
CA PHE A 40 -3.18 6.69 3.63
C PHE A 40 -4.51 5.95 3.78
N VAL A 41 -4.93 5.59 5.00
CA VAL A 41 -6.20 4.89 5.29
C VAL A 41 -7.42 5.68 4.80
N ARG A 42 -7.41 7.01 4.93
CA ARG A 42 -8.53 7.86 4.47
C ARG A 42 -8.56 8.05 2.95
N GLY A 43 -7.53 7.58 2.23
CA GLY A 43 -7.32 7.91 0.83
C GLY A 43 -7.01 9.39 0.61
N ASP A 44 -6.55 10.11 1.65
CA ASP A 44 -6.13 11.51 1.59
C ASP A 44 -4.79 11.59 0.83
N ARG A 45 -4.80 12.30 -0.31
CA ARG A 45 -3.75 12.22 -1.33
C ARG A 45 -2.70 13.31 -1.14
N ASP A 46 -1.42 12.95 -1.17
CA ASP A 46 -0.33 13.88 -1.48
C ASP A 46 0.19 13.56 -2.88
N ASN A 47 0.17 14.57 -3.76
CA ASN A 47 0.66 14.53 -5.14
C ASN A 47 2.21 14.38 -5.25
N GLN A 48 2.91 14.01 -4.17
CA GLN A 48 4.38 14.03 -4.10
C GLN A 48 4.98 12.65 -3.75
N LEU A 49 4.50 11.60 -4.41
CA LEU A 49 5.26 10.36 -4.52
C LEU A 49 6.06 10.38 -5.83
N SER A 50 7.22 11.04 -5.75
CA SER A 50 8.35 11.10 -6.69
C SER A 50 8.10 11.53 -8.16
N SER A 51 9.19 11.92 -8.82
CA SER A 51 9.24 12.45 -10.21
C SER A 51 8.89 11.43 -11.30
N ASP A 52 8.58 10.18 -10.92
CA ASP A 52 8.09 9.11 -11.82
C ASP A 52 6.56 8.99 -11.75
N ASP A 53 5.91 10.12 -11.44
CA ASP A 53 4.50 10.47 -11.58
C ASP A 53 3.53 9.34 -11.23
N CYS A 54 3.50 9.00 -9.95
CA CYS A 54 2.50 8.12 -9.36
C CYS A 54 1.11 8.76 -9.54
N GLY A 55 0.47 8.44 -10.66
CA GLY A 55 -0.92 8.78 -10.92
C GLY A 55 -1.78 8.36 -9.73
N THR A 56 -2.61 9.30 -9.30
CA THR A 56 -3.58 9.29 -8.19
C THR A 56 -4.64 8.18 -8.21
N THR A 57 -4.33 7.03 -8.83
CA THR A 57 -5.27 6.08 -9.41
C THR A 57 -5.06 4.62 -9.02
N GLN A 58 -4.12 4.31 -8.12
CA GLN A 58 -3.79 2.93 -7.74
C GLN A 58 -3.71 2.68 -6.22
N HIS A 59 -4.35 3.48 -5.36
CA HIS A 59 -4.22 3.32 -3.90
C HIS A 59 -4.53 1.88 -3.43
N TYR A 60 -5.68 1.35 -3.83
CA TYR A 60 -6.12 0.03 -3.39
C TYR A 60 -5.37 -1.10 -4.10
N LEU A 61 -5.02 -0.90 -5.37
CA LEU A 61 -4.25 -1.90 -6.13
C LEU A 61 -2.80 -2.00 -5.65
N LEU A 62 -2.20 -0.87 -5.25
CA LEU A 62 -0.89 -0.85 -4.59
C LEU A 62 -0.98 -1.48 -3.21
N LEU A 63 -2.06 -1.24 -2.45
CA LEU A 63 -2.27 -1.89 -1.16
C LEU A 63 -2.43 -3.42 -1.30
N ASP A 64 -3.17 -3.90 -2.30
CA ASP A 64 -3.26 -5.33 -2.65
C ASP A 64 -1.89 -5.92 -3.02
N GLU A 65 -1.10 -5.21 -3.83
CA GLU A 65 0.26 -5.63 -4.17
C GLU A 65 1.17 -5.66 -2.94
N PHE A 66 1.07 -4.65 -2.07
CA PHE A 66 1.80 -4.59 -0.81
C PHE A 66 1.44 -5.77 0.09
N TYR A 67 0.16 -6.01 0.40
CA TYR A 67 -0.22 -7.11 1.28
C TYR A 67 0.10 -8.49 0.73
N ARG A 68 0.20 -8.63 -0.59
CA ARG A 68 0.57 -9.89 -1.24
C ARG A 68 2.07 -10.17 -1.21
N THR A 69 2.92 -9.14 -1.19
CA THR A 69 4.36 -9.28 -1.44
C THR A 69 5.27 -8.69 -0.37
N ALA A 70 4.70 -7.97 0.59
CA ALA A 70 5.47 -7.32 1.66
C ALA A 70 6.20 -8.36 2.50
N ILE A 71 7.47 -8.05 2.78
CA ILE A 71 8.30 -8.78 3.74
C ILE A 71 8.51 -7.85 4.93
N TRP A 72 8.09 -8.30 6.11
CA TRP A 72 8.32 -7.53 7.34
C TRP A 72 9.79 -7.65 7.75
N LEU A 73 10.52 -6.55 7.63
CA LEU A 73 11.93 -6.48 8.02
C LEU A 73 12.09 -6.09 9.49
N ALA A 74 11.37 -5.05 9.95
CA ALA A 74 11.42 -4.54 11.31
C ALA A 74 10.28 -3.54 11.58
N GLY A 75 10.13 -3.12 12.84
CA GLY A 75 9.20 -2.08 13.25
C GLY A 75 7.79 -2.60 13.52
N ARG A 76 6.80 -1.72 13.39
CA ARG A 76 5.39 -2.06 13.66
C ARG A 76 4.85 -3.03 12.61
N THR A 77 4.02 -3.97 13.03
CA THR A 77 3.39 -4.94 12.13
C THR A 77 2.10 -4.38 11.54
N PRO A 78 1.84 -4.57 10.23
CA PRO A 78 0.54 -4.27 9.65
C PRO A 78 -0.61 -4.96 10.40
N ILE A 79 -1.54 -4.18 10.96
CA ILE A 79 -2.68 -4.72 11.71
C ILE A 79 -3.60 -5.56 10.83
N TRP A 80 -3.63 -5.26 9.52
CA TRP A 80 -4.41 -6.01 8.53
C TRP A 80 -4.09 -7.51 8.57
N TRP A 81 -2.85 -7.94 8.83
CA TRP A 81 -2.51 -9.37 8.96
C TRP A 81 -3.24 -10.09 10.10
N LEU A 82 -3.76 -9.35 11.08
CA LEU A 82 -4.47 -9.88 12.24
C LEU A 82 -6.00 -9.85 12.07
N VAL A 83 -6.50 -9.24 11.00
CA VAL A 83 -7.93 -9.19 10.66
C VAL A 83 -8.30 -10.41 9.83
N PRO A 84 -9.22 -11.28 10.25
CA PRO A 84 -9.66 -12.40 9.43
C PRO A 84 -10.31 -11.93 8.12
N VAL A 85 -10.17 -12.70 7.03
CA VAL A 85 -10.74 -12.34 5.71
C VAL A 85 -12.26 -12.10 5.77
N TYR A 86 -12.98 -12.82 6.63
CA TYR A 86 -14.43 -12.64 6.79
C TYR A 86 -14.81 -11.38 7.58
N GLU A 87 -13.86 -10.68 8.20
CA GLU A 87 -14.07 -9.39 8.88
C GLU A 87 -13.61 -8.20 8.04
N GLU A 88 -13.23 -8.41 6.78
CA GLU A 88 -12.73 -7.35 5.90
C GLU A 88 -13.76 -6.21 5.73
N GLU A 89 -15.05 -6.56 5.59
CA GLU A 89 -16.14 -5.57 5.53
C GLU A 89 -16.37 -4.82 6.86
N ASN A 90 -16.00 -5.43 7.99
CA ASN A 90 -16.12 -4.85 9.33
C ASN A 90 -14.77 -4.33 9.87
N TYR A 91 -13.80 -4.08 8.98
CA TYR A 91 -12.40 -3.87 9.34
C TYR A 91 -12.21 -2.85 10.46
N GLU A 92 -12.83 -1.66 10.34
CA GLU A 92 -12.71 -0.57 11.32
C GLU A 92 -13.18 -1.02 12.71
N GLN A 93 -14.32 -1.69 12.79
CA GLN A 93 -14.86 -2.16 14.06
C GLN A 93 -14.00 -3.27 14.66
N TYR A 94 -13.46 -4.15 13.82
CA TYR A 94 -12.62 -5.27 14.25
C TYR A 94 -11.26 -4.76 14.79
N THR A 95 -10.57 -3.90 14.04
CA THR A 95 -9.29 -3.30 14.47
C THR A 95 -9.47 -2.45 15.72
N HIS A 96 -10.54 -1.65 15.80
CA HIS A 96 -10.88 -0.91 17.01
C HIS A 96 -11.08 -1.83 18.22
N THR A 97 -11.75 -2.97 18.04
CA THR A 97 -11.95 -3.97 19.10
C THR A 97 -10.63 -4.58 19.57
N LEU A 98 -9.74 -4.93 18.65
CA LEU A 98 -8.42 -5.47 18.98
C LEU A 98 -7.58 -4.50 19.82
N MET A 99 -7.58 -3.22 19.45
CA MET A 99 -6.84 -2.17 20.15
C MET A 99 -7.47 -1.82 21.51
N SER A 100 -8.78 -1.59 21.55
CA SER A 100 -9.50 -1.16 22.77
C SER A 100 -9.51 -2.21 23.87
N LYS A 101 -9.61 -3.50 23.51
CA LYS A 101 -9.53 -4.61 24.46
C LYS A 101 -8.08 -4.97 24.86
N ARG A 102 -7.09 -4.22 24.37
CA ARG A 102 -5.65 -4.45 24.60
C ARG A 102 -5.17 -5.85 24.21
N PHE A 103 -5.83 -6.47 23.23
CA PHE A 103 -5.29 -7.70 22.63
C PHE A 103 -4.01 -7.40 21.84
N ILE A 104 -3.90 -6.16 21.31
CA ILE A 104 -2.72 -5.66 20.64
C ILE A 104 -2.45 -4.24 21.13
N ARG A 105 -1.18 -3.88 21.26
CA ARG A 105 -0.79 -2.52 21.62
C ARG A 105 -0.70 -1.64 20.38
N ALA A 106 -1.28 -0.44 20.46
CA ALA A 106 -1.33 0.49 19.33
C ALA A 106 0.06 0.96 18.85
N ASP A 107 1.08 0.94 19.72
CA ASP A 107 2.46 1.29 19.38
C ASP A 107 3.23 0.15 18.70
N GLU A 108 2.67 -1.06 18.66
CA GLU A 108 3.25 -2.24 18.02
C GLU A 108 2.67 -2.49 16.61
N THR A 109 1.58 -1.80 16.24
CA THR A 109 0.90 -2.00 14.95
C THR A 109 0.87 -0.77 14.04
N LEU A 110 0.79 -1.03 12.73
CA LEU A 110 0.62 -0.06 11.66
C LEU A 110 -0.69 -0.33 10.92
N ASP A 111 -1.54 0.68 10.75
CA ASP A 111 -2.76 0.56 9.96
C ASP A 111 -2.60 1.23 8.59
N LEU A 112 -2.74 0.44 7.53
CA LEU A 112 -2.71 0.90 6.14
C LEU A 112 -4.05 0.69 5.43
N GLY A 113 -5.08 0.24 6.15
CA GLY A 113 -6.43 0.07 5.62
C GLY A 113 -6.71 -1.34 5.10
N HIS A 114 -7.86 -1.47 4.43
CA HIS A 114 -8.45 -2.73 4.02
C HIS A 114 -8.78 -2.75 2.52
N LEU A 115 -9.16 -3.94 2.03
CA LEU A 115 -9.45 -4.22 0.63
C LEU A 115 -10.90 -4.69 0.40
N ALA A 116 -11.79 -4.45 1.38
CA ALA A 116 -13.22 -4.78 1.28
C ALA A 116 -13.92 -4.21 0.03
N TYR A 117 -13.51 -3.02 -0.41
CA TYR A 117 -14.10 -2.35 -1.57
C TYR A 117 -13.02 -1.60 -2.35
N ILE A 118 -13.01 -1.78 -3.66
CA ILE A 118 -12.16 -1.03 -4.58
C ILE A 118 -13.07 -0.12 -5.44
N PRO A 119 -12.91 1.21 -5.35
CA PRO A 119 -13.65 2.13 -6.22
C PRO A 119 -13.39 1.85 -7.70
N PRO A 120 -14.41 1.86 -8.57
CA PRO A 120 -14.24 1.52 -9.99
C PRO A 120 -13.28 2.47 -10.74
N GLY A 121 -13.13 3.70 -10.25
CA GLY A 121 -12.17 4.67 -10.78
C GLY A 121 -10.71 4.24 -10.67
N GLU A 122 -10.38 3.35 -9.72
CA GLU A 122 -9.02 2.79 -9.59
C GLU A 122 -8.66 1.96 -10.83
N PHE A 123 -9.56 1.12 -11.34
CA PHE A 123 -9.22 0.23 -12.46
C PHE A 123 -8.88 0.99 -13.73
N VAL A 124 -9.65 2.05 -14.04
CA VAL A 124 -9.42 2.86 -15.24
C VAL A 124 -8.09 3.58 -15.14
N GLY A 125 -7.85 4.27 -14.02
CA GLY A 125 -6.62 5.02 -13.86
C GLY A 125 -5.39 4.11 -13.71
N ALA A 126 -5.54 2.93 -13.13
CA ALA A 126 -4.49 1.92 -13.09
C ALA A 126 -4.17 1.33 -14.45
N GLY A 127 -5.19 1.05 -15.26
CA GLY A 127 -5.02 0.56 -16.64
C GLY A 127 -4.26 1.56 -17.50
N LEU A 128 -4.66 2.83 -17.47
CA LEU A 128 -3.95 3.91 -18.18
C LEU A 128 -2.48 4.02 -17.75
N TRP A 129 -2.22 3.93 -16.45
CA TRP A 129 -0.86 3.96 -15.92
C TRP A 129 0.01 2.81 -16.42
N GLN A 130 -0.51 1.58 -16.40
CA GLN A 130 0.24 0.42 -16.88
C GLN A 130 0.46 0.47 -18.39
N LEU A 131 -0.45 1.05 -19.17
CA LEU A 131 -0.20 1.27 -20.60
C LEU A 131 0.98 2.22 -20.84
N PHE A 132 1.10 3.29 -20.04
CA PHE A 132 2.24 4.22 -20.12
C PHE A 132 3.57 3.54 -19.71
N LYS A 133 3.60 2.87 -18.55
CA LYS A 133 4.80 2.15 -18.09
C LYS A 133 5.17 0.94 -18.96
N GLY A 134 4.21 0.43 -19.74
CA GLY A 134 4.42 -0.64 -20.71
C GLY A 134 5.43 -0.29 -21.81
N ILE A 135 5.69 0.99 -22.05
CA ILE A 135 6.71 1.46 -23.01
C ILE A 135 8.13 1.06 -22.52
N GLU A 136 8.39 1.20 -21.22
CA GLU A 136 9.68 0.91 -20.61
C GLU A 136 9.78 -0.54 -20.10
N SER A 137 8.66 -1.08 -19.58
CA SER A 137 8.60 -2.40 -18.95
C SER A 137 7.35 -3.16 -19.40
N PRO A 138 7.35 -3.74 -20.62
CA PRO A 138 6.14 -4.32 -21.22
C PRO A 138 5.64 -5.54 -20.46
N TYR A 139 6.53 -6.45 -20.04
CA TYR A 139 6.14 -7.71 -19.39
C TYR A 139 5.46 -7.49 -18.03
N LYS A 140 6.06 -6.66 -17.15
CA LYS A 140 5.46 -6.32 -15.85
C LYS A 140 4.11 -5.63 -16.03
N SER A 141 4.03 -4.74 -17.01
CA SER A 141 2.82 -3.96 -17.27
C SER A 141 1.68 -4.82 -17.81
N VAL A 142 1.96 -5.76 -18.73
CA VAL A 142 0.95 -6.72 -19.22
C VAL A 142 0.37 -7.56 -18.09
N LEU A 143 1.22 -8.08 -17.19
CA LEU A 143 0.73 -8.87 -16.04
C LEU A 143 -0.17 -8.04 -15.11
N LYS A 144 0.21 -6.78 -14.84
CA LYS A 144 -0.60 -5.87 -14.03
C LYS A 144 -1.91 -5.47 -14.72
N LEU A 145 -1.90 -5.28 -16.04
CA LEU A 145 -3.10 -5.03 -16.84
C LEU A 145 -4.07 -6.20 -16.79
N LEU A 146 -3.59 -7.43 -17.00
CA LEU A 146 -4.42 -8.63 -16.92
C LEU A 146 -5.03 -8.80 -15.53
N LEU A 147 -4.27 -8.55 -14.46
CA LEU A 147 -4.80 -8.58 -13.10
C LEU A 147 -5.87 -7.50 -12.88
N THR A 148 -5.63 -6.30 -13.37
CA THR A 148 -6.58 -5.18 -13.29
C THR A 148 -7.87 -5.48 -14.05
N GLU A 149 -7.77 -6.11 -15.22
CA GLU A 149 -8.91 -6.55 -16.02
C GLU A 149 -9.76 -7.58 -15.28
N VAL A 150 -9.14 -8.58 -14.66
CA VAL A 150 -9.85 -9.56 -13.83
C VAL A 150 -10.59 -8.86 -12.69
N TYR A 151 -9.93 -7.98 -11.95
CA TYR A 151 -10.58 -7.24 -10.86
C TYR A 151 -11.72 -6.34 -11.33
N ALA A 152 -11.55 -5.65 -12.46
CA ALA A 152 -12.60 -4.84 -13.06
C ALA A 152 -13.80 -5.69 -13.47
N SER A 153 -13.58 -6.91 -13.96
CA SER A 153 -14.65 -7.83 -14.36
C SER A 153 -15.47 -8.36 -13.17
N GLU A 154 -14.90 -8.37 -11.97
CA GLU A 154 -15.54 -8.84 -10.74
C GLU A 154 -16.27 -7.72 -9.97
N HIS A 155 -16.06 -6.45 -10.34
CA HIS A 155 -16.68 -5.31 -9.64
C HIS A 155 -18.23 -5.40 -9.65
N PRO A 156 -18.90 -5.17 -8.50
CA PRO A 156 -18.37 -4.61 -7.25
C PRO A 156 -17.74 -5.63 -6.28
N ASN A 157 -17.85 -6.93 -6.55
CA ASN A 157 -17.48 -8.00 -5.62
C ASN A 157 -16.06 -8.53 -5.91
N VAL A 158 -15.09 -7.63 -5.94
CA VAL A 158 -13.70 -7.94 -6.30
C VAL A 158 -13.05 -8.85 -5.27
N ARG A 159 -12.44 -9.95 -5.72
CA ARG A 159 -11.69 -10.85 -4.84
C ARG A 159 -10.19 -10.63 -5.00
N CYS A 160 -9.69 -9.64 -4.29
CA CYS A 160 -8.27 -9.30 -4.23
C CYS A 160 -7.41 -10.54 -3.92
N LEU A 161 -6.32 -10.72 -4.66
CA LEU A 161 -5.42 -11.86 -4.50
C LEU A 161 -4.78 -11.89 -3.11
N SER A 162 -4.51 -10.74 -2.48
CA SER A 162 -4.04 -10.68 -1.09
C SER A 162 -5.01 -11.34 -0.11
N LEU A 163 -6.32 -11.08 -0.25
CA LEU A 163 -7.36 -11.74 0.55
C LEU A 163 -7.41 -13.25 0.27
N ARG A 164 -7.27 -13.65 -1.00
CA ARG A 164 -7.22 -15.07 -1.37
C ARG A 164 -6.01 -15.80 -0.78
N PHE A 165 -4.84 -15.16 -0.77
CA PHE A 165 -3.63 -15.74 -0.19
C PHE A 165 -3.69 -15.83 1.33
N LYS A 166 -4.32 -14.83 1.98
CA LYS A 166 -4.53 -14.82 3.42
C LYS A 166 -5.52 -15.90 3.90
N GLN A 167 -6.43 -16.34 3.02
CA GLN A 167 -7.39 -17.40 3.32
C GLN A 167 -6.80 -18.82 3.21
N ALA A 168 -5.73 -18.98 2.42
CA ALA A 168 -5.08 -20.27 2.14
C ALA A 168 -4.14 -20.69 3.27
#